data_AF-A0A6D2CGJ6-F1
#
_entry.id   AF-A0A6D2CGJ6-F1
#
_cell.length_a   1.000
_cell.length_b   1.000
_cell.length_c   1.000
_cell.angle_alpha   90.00
_cell.angle_beta   90.00
_cell.angle_gamma   90.00
#
_symmetry.space_group_name_H-M   'P 1'
#
loop_
_entity.id
_entity.type
_entity.pdbx_description
1 polymer ?
#
loop_
_entity_poly.entity_id
_entity_poly.type
_entity_poly.pdbx_seq_one_letter_code
_entity_poly.pdbx_strand_id
1 'polypeptide(L)'
;MGLRKLIRKTSWYKNYQARKESKMSDEEYFIYRHKKIFGYTPDFKNPQTFNEKIIHRILFDRNPIYTALADKLKARIYIATILKDFHANNTLDSNKDANSLVSHTNHITHITTGGGGQI
;
A
#
# COMPACT_ATOMS: atom_id res chain seq x y z
N MET A 1 15.72 28.36 30.04
CA MET A 1 15.49 28.24 28.57
C MET A 1 16.81 28.59 27.86
N GLY A 2 17.53 27.63 27.27
CA GLY A 2 18.89 27.88 26.75
C GLY A 2 18.94 28.83 25.54
N LEU A 3 20.01 29.64 25.43
CA LEU A 3 20.22 30.62 24.35
C LEU A 3 19.97 30.05 22.95
N ARG A 4 20.44 28.82 22.70
CA ARG A 4 20.25 28.11 21.41
C ARG A 4 18.77 27.96 21.03
N LYS A 5 17.88 27.74 22.01
CA LYS A 5 16.43 27.61 21.78
C LYS A 5 15.78 28.94 21.47
N LEU A 6 16.31 30.04 22.03
CA LEU A 6 15.85 31.40 21.77
C LEU A 6 16.21 31.84 20.33
N ILE A 7 17.47 31.62 19.92
CA ILE A 7 17.97 31.95 18.59
C ILE A 7 17.14 31.27 17.49
N ARG A 8 16.78 30.00 17.69
CA ARG A 8 15.96 29.24 16.74
C ARG A 8 14.55 29.80 16.52
N LYS A 9 14.04 30.65 17.40
CA LYS A 9 12.73 31.30 17.26
C LYS A 9 12.78 32.62 16.50
N THR A 10 13.97 33.20 16.33
CA THR A 10 14.13 34.49 15.66
C THR A 10 13.74 34.42 14.18
N SER A 11 13.17 35.50 13.65
CA SER A 11 12.83 35.61 12.21
C SER A 11 14.08 35.40 11.34
N TRP A 12 15.21 35.98 11.73
CA TRP A 12 16.50 35.80 11.06
C TRP A 12 16.88 34.33 10.88
N TYR A 13 16.80 33.53 11.96
CA TYR A 13 17.15 32.11 11.88
C TYR A 13 16.18 31.33 10.98
N LYS A 14 14.88 31.63 11.06
CA LYS A 14 13.87 31.00 10.18
C LYS A 14 14.12 31.32 8.71
N ASN A 15 14.38 32.58 8.39
CA ASN A 15 14.69 33.02 7.02
C ASN A 15 16.00 32.40 6.50
N TYR A 16 17.03 32.30 7.36
CA TYR A 16 18.27 31.62 7.01
C TYR A 16 18.04 30.14 6.68
N GLN A 17 17.26 29.41 7.50
CA GLN A 17 16.94 28.01 7.22
C GLN A 17 16.13 27.88 5.92
N ALA A 18 15.12 28.71 5.69
CA ALA A 18 14.32 28.68 4.47
C ALA A 18 15.17 28.91 3.21
N ARG A 19 16.08 29.89 3.23
CA ARG A 19 17.02 30.16 2.11
C ARG A 19 18.02 29.03 1.89
N LYS A 20 18.40 28.33 2.95
CA LYS A 20 19.27 27.15 2.88
C LYS A 20 18.53 25.98 2.24
N GLU A 21 17.31 25.71 2.72
CA GLU A 21 16.45 24.61 2.24
C GLU A 21 16.01 24.83 0.78
N SER A 22 15.72 26.07 0.36
CA SER A 22 15.32 26.39 -1.02
C SER A 22 16.40 26.14 -2.07
N LYS A 23 17.66 25.95 -1.67
CA LYS A 23 18.79 25.68 -2.56
C LYS A 23 19.13 24.18 -2.64
N MET A 24 18.52 23.36 -1.80
CA MET A 24 18.74 21.93 -1.76
C MET A 24 17.83 21.23 -2.77
N SER A 25 18.32 20.14 -3.34
CA SER A 25 17.46 19.15 -4.00
C SER A 25 16.55 18.44 -2.99
N ASP A 26 15.49 17.81 -3.48
CA ASP A 26 14.57 17.03 -2.63
C ASP A 26 15.34 15.97 -1.82
N GLU A 27 16.23 15.21 -2.46
CA GLU A 27 17.02 14.16 -1.82
C GLU A 27 17.91 14.72 -0.70
N GLU A 28 18.64 15.82 -0.96
CA GLU A 28 19.48 16.48 0.04
C GLU A 28 18.66 16.99 1.23
N TYR A 29 17.49 17.57 0.97
CA TYR A 29 16.59 18.04 2.02
C TYR A 29 16.14 16.89 2.92
N PHE A 30 15.73 15.75 2.33
CA PHE A 30 15.31 14.59 3.11
C PHE A 30 16.47 13.98 3.91
N ILE A 31 17.68 13.90 3.35
CA ILE A 31 18.87 13.40 4.07
C ILE A 31 19.17 14.31 5.28
N TYR A 32 19.22 15.63 5.05
CA TYR A 32 19.47 16.62 6.10
C TYR A 32 18.44 16.53 7.22
N ARG A 33 17.14 16.46 6.87
CA ARG A 33 16.06 16.38 7.85
C ARG A 33 16.10 15.07 8.63
N HIS A 34 16.30 13.94 7.96
CA HIS A 34 16.35 12.62 8.59
C HIS A 34 17.49 12.53 9.59
N LYS A 35 18.70 12.97 9.20
CA LYS A 35 19.87 13.02 10.08
C LYS A 35 19.65 13.90 11.31
N LYS A 36 18.97 15.03 11.15
CA LYS A 36 18.64 15.94 12.27
C LYS A 36 17.66 15.33 13.28
N ILE A 37 16.78 14.43 12.84
CA ILE A 37 15.74 13.81 13.68
C ILE A 37 16.26 12.51 14.31
N PHE A 38 16.88 11.64 13.51
CA PHE A 38 17.26 10.28 13.91
C PHE A 38 18.75 10.11 14.26
N GLY A 39 19.60 11.10 13.95
CA GLY A 39 21.02 11.10 14.35
C GLY A 39 21.97 10.34 13.43
N TYR A 40 21.49 9.75 12.33
CA TYR A 40 22.32 9.04 11.34
C TYR A 40 22.02 9.50 9.91
N THR A 41 22.96 9.28 8.99
CA THR A 41 22.76 9.58 7.57
C THR A 41 22.05 8.39 6.91
N PRO A 42 20.84 8.56 6.36
CA PRO A 42 20.12 7.45 5.71
C PRO A 42 20.68 7.15 4.31
N ASP A 43 20.45 5.92 3.85
CA ASP A 43 20.58 5.54 2.44
C ASP A 43 19.18 5.32 1.85
N PHE A 44 18.68 6.29 1.08
CA PHE A 44 17.38 6.17 0.45
C PHE A 44 17.39 5.36 -0.83
N LYS A 45 18.54 5.01 -1.41
CA LYS A 45 18.61 4.11 -2.58
C LYS A 45 18.51 2.66 -2.17
N ASN A 46 18.98 2.33 -0.96
CA ASN A 46 18.84 1.01 -0.35
C ASN A 46 18.18 1.08 1.05
N PRO A 47 16.88 1.43 1.11
CA PRO A 47 16.20 1.77 2.36
C PRO A 47 15.99 0.54 3.26
N GLN A 48 16.48 0.61 4.51
CA GLN A 48 16.40 -0.49 5.47
C GLN A 48 15.21 -0.34 6.41
N THR A 49 15.08 0.86 6.99
CA THR A 49 14.05 1.14 7.99
C THR A 49 12.72 1.52 7.35
N PHE A 50 11.62 1.42 8.11
CA PHE A 50 10.30 1.85 7.65
C PHE A 50 10.29 3.30 7.16
N ASN A 51 10.94 4.21 7.90
CA ASN A 51 10.99 5.63 7.55
C ASN A 51 11.78 5.88 6.27
N GLU A 52 12.90 5.18 6.07
CA GLU A 52 13.64 5.25 4.81
C GLU A 52 12.82 4.72 3.65
N LYS A 53 12.06 3.63 3.84
CA LYS A 53 11.17 3.08 2.79
C LYS A 53 10.04 4.03 2.44
N ILE A 54 9.53 4.81 3.39
CA ILE A 54 8.55 5.87 3.11
C ILE A 54 9.18 6.97 2.26
N ILE A 55 10.37 7.45 2.65
CA ILE A 55 11.06 8.53 1.94
C ILE A 55 11.50 8.08 0.54
N HIS A 56 12.00 6.85 0.38
CA HIS A 56 12.30 6.26 -0.93
C HIS A 56 11.09 6.34 -1.87
N ARG A 57 9.89 5.98 -1.39
CA ARG A 57 8.66 6.06 -2.19
C ARG A 57 8.31 7.49 -2.60
N ILE A 58 8.55 8.46 -1.72
CA ILE A 58 8.34 9.89 -2.01
C ILE A 58 9.32 10.37 -3.09
N LEU A 59 10.60 9.99 -3.00
CA LEU A 59 11.65 10.48 -3.88
C LEU A 59 11.63 9.82 -5.26
N PHE A 60 11.58 8.48 -5.30
CA PHE A 60 11.91 7.69 -6.48
C PHE A 60 10.71 7.01 -7.13
N ASP A 61 9.80 6.45 -6.35
CA ASP A 61 8.66 5.68 -6.89
C ASP A 61 7.56 6.60 -7.43
N ARG A 62 7.16 7.62 -6.64
CA ARG A 62 6.14 8.62 -7.02
C ARG A 62 4.80 8.04 -7.50
N ASN A 63 4.48 6.80 -7.11
CA ASN A 63 3.21 6.17 -7.47
C ASN A 63 2.02 6.89 -6.81
N PRO A 64 1.01 7.36 -7.59
CA PRO A 64 -0.13 8.09 -7.07
C PRO A 64 -1.00 7.28 -6.09
N ILE A 65 -0.90 5.95 -6.09
CA ILE A 65 -1.62 5.10 -5.14
C ILE A 65 -1.29 5.46 -3.69
N TYR A 66 -0.05 5.90 -3.41
CA TYR A 66 0.35 6.26 -2.06
C TYR A 66 -0.38 7.49 -1.53
N THR A 67 -0.71 8.45 -2.40
CA THR A 67 -1.54 9.60 -2.02
C THR A 67 -2.96 9.16 -1.67
N ALA A 68 -3.53 8.21 -2.43
CA ALA A 68 -4.84 7.65 -2.12
C ALA A 68 -4.84 6.84 -0.82
N LEU A 69 -3.77 6.06 -0.56
CA LEU A 69 -3.63 5.26 0.65
C LEU A 69 -3.31 6.10 1.90
N ALA A 70 -2.71 7.28 1.75
CA ALA A 70 -2.50 8.21 2.86
C ALA A 70 -3.80 8.90 3.31
N ASP A 71 -4.80 9.02 2.43
CA ASP A 71 -6.11 9.55 2.75
C ASP A 71 -7.02 8.47 3.37
N LYS A 72 -7.53 8.72 4.57
CA LYS A 72 -8.30 7.73 5.34
C LYS A 72 -9.58 7.27 4.63
N LEU A 73 -10.30 8.17 3.97
CA LEU A 73 -11.57 7.84 3.31
C LEU A 73 -11.31 7.05 2.03
N LYS A 74 -10.40 7.54 1.18
CA LYS A 74 -10.02 6.87 -0.06
C LYS A 74 -9.41 5.49 0.20
N ALA A 75 -8.55 5.36 1.22
CA ALA A 75 -7.98 4.08 1.61
C ALA A 75 -9.07 3.07 2.01
N ARG A 76 -10.08 3.48 2.78
CA ARG A 76 -11.19 2.61 3.17
C ARG A 76 -12.03 2.16 1.98
N ILE A 77 -12.33 3.08 1.06
CA ILE A 77 -13.05 2.75 -0.19
C ILE A 77 -12.23 1.75 -1.01
N TYR A 78 -10.93 2.01 -1.21
CA TYR A 78 -10.03 1.13 -1.94
C TYR A 78 -9.96 -0.28 -1.33
N ILE A 79 -9.83 -0.39 -0.01
CA ILE A 79 -9.81 -1.70 0.67
C ILE A 79 -11.15 -2.42 0.47
N ALA A 80 -12.27 -1.71 0.62
CA ALA A 80 -13.60 -2.30 0.43
C ALA A 80 -13.82 -2.81 -1.00
N THR A 81 -13.35 -2.08 -2.02
CA THR A 81 -13.44 -2.53 -3.42
C THR A 81 -12.60 -3.77 -3.66
N ILE A 82 -11.35 -3.80 -3.19
CA ILE A 82 -10.47 -4.97 -3.34
C ILE A 82 -11.04 -6.20 -2.64
N LEU A 83 -11.61 -6.05 -1.43
CA LEU A 83 -12.23 -7.16 -0.71
C LEU A 83 -13.49 -7.66 -1.42
N LYS A 84 -14.33 -6.77 -1.97
CA LYS A 84 -15.51 -7.16 -2.75
C LYS A 84 -15.11 -8.00 -3.97
N ASP A 85 -14.09 -7.56 -4.70
CA ASP A 85 -13.59 -8.26 -5.88
C ASP A 85 -12.99 -9.62 -5.49
N PHE A 86 -12.24 -9.68 -4.39
CA PHE A 86 -11.72 -10.94 -3.85
C PHE A 86 -12.84 -11.93 -3.52
N HIS A 87 -13.91 -11.50 -2.82
CA HIS A 87 -15.04 -12.37 -2.53
C HIS A 87 -15.77 -12.82 -3.79
N ALA A 88 -16.01 -11.93 -4.75
CA ALA A 88 -16.64 -12.28 -6.02
C ALA A 88 -15.85 -13.37 -6.77
N ASN A 89 -14.53 -13.23 -6.87
CA ASN A 89 -13.68 -14.19 -7.56
C ASN A 89 -13.70 -15.57 -6.88
N ASN A 90 -13.60 -15.62 -5.54
CA ASN A 90 -13.68 -16.89 -4.80
C ASN A 90 -15.03 -17.61 -5.00
N THR A 91 -16.13 -16.85 -5.07
CA THR A 91 -17.45 -17.45 -5.34
C THR A 91 -17.59 -18.00 -6.75
N LEU A 92 -16.96 -17.38 -7.75
CA LEU A 92 -16.98 -17.88 -9.13
C LEU A 92 -16.19 -19.17 -9.28
N ASP A 93 -15.03 -19.27 -8.61
CA ASP A 93 -14.21 -20.47 -8.63
C ASP A 93 -14.90 -21.63 -7.91
N SER A 94 -15.55 -21.37 -6.78
CA SER A 94 -16.33 -22.38 -6.04
C SER A 94 -17.51 -22.93 -6.85
N ASN A 95 -18.14 -22.09 -7.67
CA ASN A 95 -19.28 -22.47 -8.51
C ASN A 95 -18.86 -23.25 -9.77
N LYS A 96 -17.62 -23.12 -10.26
CA LYS A 96 -17.10 -23.98 -11.34
C LYS A 96 -16.98 -25.43 -10.88
N ASP A 97 -16.48 -25.65 -9.67
CA ASP A 97 -16.33 -27.00 -9.10
C ASP A 97 -17.69 -27.65 -8.83
N ALA A 98 -18.66 -26.87 -8.32
CA ALA A 98 -20.03 -27.35 -8.12
C ALA A 98 -20.72 -27.72 -9.45
N ASN A 99 -20.58 -26.91 -10.49
CA ASN A 99 -21.18 -27.18 -11.81
C ASN A 99 -20.53 -28.37 -12.53
N SER A 100 -19.24 -28.64 -12.28
CA SER A 100 -18.55 -29.86 -12.72
C SER A 100 -19.12 -31.13 -12.04
N LEU A 101 -19.39 -31.08 -10.73
CA LEU A 101 -19.98 -32.21 -10.01
C LEU A 101 -21.43 -32.49 -10.42
N VAL A 102 -22.21 -31.45 -10.71
CA VAL A 102 -23.59 -31.58 -11.19
C VAL A 102 -23.66 -32.20 -12.59
N SER A 103 -22.73 -31.87 -13.50
CA SER A 103 -22.70 -32.47 -14.84
C SER A 103 -22.32 -33.96 -14.81
N HIS A 104 -21.37 -34.36 -13.97
CA HIS A 104 -21.01 -35.77 -13.76
C HIS A 104 -22.16 -36.58 -13.13
N THR A 105 -22.90 -35.98 -12.19
CA THR A 105 -24.05 -36.62 -11.53
C THR A 105 -25.21 -36.83 -12.49
N ASN A 106 -25.52 -35.84 -13.33
CA ASN A 106 -26.59 -35.94 -14.33
C ASN A 106 -26.28 -36.96 -15.44
N HIS A 107 -25.00 -37.19 -15.76
CA HIS A 107 -24.62 -38.27 -16.67
C HIS A 107 -24.87 -39.65 -16.05
N ILE A 108 -24.65 -39.83 -14.73
CA ILE A 108 -24.81 -41.11 -14.01
C ILE A 108 -26.29 -41.49 -13.82
N THR A 109 -27.18 -40.53 -13.55
CA THR A 109 -28.62 -40.81 -13.29
C THR A 109 -29.37 -41.32 -14.53
N HIS A 110 -28.95 -40.95 -15.73
CA HIS A 110 -29.50 -41.49 -16.98
C HIS A 110 -29.06 -42.94 -17.27
N ILE A 111 -27.92 -43.39 -16.74
CA ILE A 111 -27.40 -44.75 -16.97
C ILE A 111 -28.07 -45.78 -16.05
N THR A 112 -28.45 -45.37 -14.83
CA THR A 112 -28.97 -46.28 -13.80
C THR A 112 -30.51 -46.46 -13.84
N THR A 113 -31.24 -45.63 -14.58
CA THR A 113 -32.72 -45.72 -14.69
C THR A 113 -33.20 -46.78 -15.70
N GLY A 114 -32.30 -47.51 -16.37
CA GLY A 114 -32.64 -48.52 -17.38
C GLY A 114 -32.90 -49.96 -16.88
N GLY A 115 -32.98 -50.21 -15.57
CA GLY A 115 -32.95 -51.57 -15.01
C GLY A 115 -34.05 -51.90 -14.01
N GLY A 116 -35.30 -51.53 -14.29
CA GLY A 116 -36.49 -51.97 -13.53
C GLY A 116 -37.24 -53.06 -14.30
N GLY A 117 -37.16 -54.29 -13.81
CA GLY A 117 -37.61 -55.52 -14.50
C GLY A 117 -39.09 -55.58 -14.88
N GLN A 118 -39.33 -56.20 -16.03
CA GLN A 118 -40.59 -56.90 -16.33
C GLN A 118 -40.45 -58.34 -15.82
N ILE A 119 -41.27 -58.67 -14.82
CA ILE A 119 -41.80 -60.03 -14.61
C ILE A 119 -43.10 -60.17 -15.39
#